data_AF-A0A4Z0EH76-F1
#
_entry.id   AF-A0A4Z0EH76-F1
#
_cell.length_a   1.000
_cell.length_b   1.000
_cell.length_c   1.000
_cell.angle_alpha   90.00
_cell.angle_beta   90.00
_cell.angle_gamma   90.00
#
_symmetry.space_group_name_H-M   'P 1'
#
loop_
_entity.id
_entity.type
_entity.pdbx_description
1 polymer ?
#
loop_
_entity_poly.entity_id
_entity_poly.type
_entity_poly.pdbx_seq_one_letter_code
_entity_poly.pdbx_strand_id
1 'polypeptide(L)'
;MSKIQLAILLDAMCLMAAPASVQIQPGQVSADEVALEWDNAWHVAKGLREERVIPAEIYNAVTQLNHELGAIEPSSNFWSDDALQSDDRWENFRIRAQAIVAQLTAMQTLQMFDNQ
;
A
#
# COMPACT_ATOMS: atom_id res chain seq x y z
N MET A 1 16.96 10.08 4.42
CA MET A 1 16.33 9.80 3.12
C MET A 1 15.27 8.71 3.30
N SER A 2 15.65 7.56 3.88
CA SER A 2 14.76 6.48 4.33
C SER A 2 13.44 6.86 5.02
N LYS A 3 13.43 7.84 5.93
CA LYS A 3 12.19 8.24 6.65
C LYS A 3 11.07 8.75 5.73
N ILE A 4 11.42 9.51 4.70
CA ILE A 4 10.43 10.06 3.74
C ILE A 4 9.91 8.92 2.86
N GLN A 5 10.79 8.05 2.37
CA GLN A 5 10.40 6.88 1.57
C GLN A 5 9.53 5.91 2.37
N LEU A 6 9.82 5.71 3.64
CA LEU A 6 9.01 4.87 4.53
C LEU A 6 7.62 5.49 4.75
N ALA A 7 7.53 6.81 4.89
CA ALA A 7 6.25 7.51 4.96
C ALA A 7 5.43 7.32 3.67
N ILE A 8 6.05 7.51 2.50
CA ILE A 8 5.40 7.26 1.19
C ILE A 8 4.83 5.84 1.12
N LEU A 9 5.63 4.82 1.49
CA LEU A 9 5.16 3.44 1.50
C LEU A 9 4.00 3.22 2.49
N LEU A 10 4.12 3.78 3.69
CA LEU A 10 3.10 3.63 4.74
C LEU A 10 1.80 4.33 4.35
N ASP A 11 1.87 5.54 3.80
CA ASP A 11 0.70 6.33 3.40
C ASP A 11 -0.08 5.62 2.29
N ALA A 12 0.60 5.12 1.26
CA ALA A 12 -0.04 4.35 0.20
C ALA A 12 -0.65 3.03 0.71
N MET A 13 0.04 2.34 1.63
CA MET A 13 -0.50 1.12 2.24
C MET A 13 -1.72 1.41 3.12
N CYS A 14 -1.71 2.50 3.87
CA CYS A 14 -2.85 2.98 4.64
C CYS A 14 -4.02 3.35 3.73
N LEU A 15 -3.75 4.03 2.61
CA LEU A 15 -4.77 4.37 1.62
C LEU A 15 -5.37 3.11 0.99
N MET A 16 -4.55 2.14 0.58
CA MET A 16 -5.02 0.86 0.02
C MET A 16 -5.78 0.02 1.05
N ALA A 17 -5.39 0.07 2.33
CA ALA A 17 -6.02 -0.64 3.44
C ALA A 17 -7.34 -0.01 3.90
N ALA A 18 -7.58 1.25 3.55
CA ALA A 18 -8.74 2.01 4.01
C ALA A 18 -10.04 1.46 3.42
N PRO A 19 -11.17 1.54 4.15
CA PRO A 19 -12.47 1.22 3.59
C PRO A 19 -12.79 2.06 2.35
N ALA A 20 -13.59 1.52 1.43
CA ALA A 20 -14.01 2.24 0.21
C ALA A 20 -14.64 3.61 0.50
N SER A 21 -15.38 3.73 1.61
CA SER A 21 -15.99 5.01 2.04
C SER A 21 -14.98 6.09 2.43
N VAL A 22 -13.73 5.72 2.70
CA VAL A 22 -12.61 6.65 2.99
C VAL A 22 -11.82 6.94 1.72
N GLN A 23 -11.71 5.96 0.82
CA GLN A 23 -11.04 6.09 -0.49
C GLN A 23 -11.86 6.92 -1.48
N ILE A 24 -13.18 6.81 -1.43
CA ILE A 24 -14.10 7.52 -2.32
C ILE A 24 -14.58 8.79 -1.62
N GLN A 25 -13.90 9.90 -1.87
CA GLN A 25 -14.28 11.21 -1.33
C GLN A 25 -14.93 12.10 -2.41
N PRO A 26 -16.04 12.81 -2.09
CA PRO A 26 -16.66 13.72 -3.04
C PRO A 26 -15.70 14.81 -3.52
N GLY A 27 -15.38 14.82 -4.81
CA GLY A 27 -14.48 15.80 -5.41
C GLY A 27 -12.99 15.45 -5.37
N GLN A 28 -12.63 14.27 -4.85
CA GLN A 28 -11.29 13.69 -5.00
C GLN A 28 -11.33 12.48 -5.93
N VAL A 29 -10.23 12.27 -6.62
CA VAL A 29 -10.06 11.15 -7.55
C VAL A 29 -9.84 9.90 -6.70
N SER A 30 -10.74 8.95 -6.77
CA SER A 30 -10.87 7.84 -5.80
C SER A 30 -9.98 6.65 -6.11
N ALA A 31 -10.04 6.12 -7.33
CA ALA A 31 -9.29 4.93 -7.75
C ALA A 31 -7.94 5.27 -8.40
N ASP A 32 -7.87 6.33 -9.20
CA ASP A 32 -6.59 6.72 -9.83
C ASP A 32 -5.61 7.28 -8.80
N GLU A 33 -6.07 7.96 -7.74
CA GLU A 33 -5.19 8.42 -6.65
C GLU A 33 -4.60 7.23 -5.90
N VAL A 34 -5.40 6.19 -5.61
CA VAL A 34 -4.90 4.93 -5.04
C VAL A 34 -3.87 4.28 -5.96
N ALA A 35 -4.12 4.26 -7.28
CA ALA A 35 -3.18 3.70 -8.25
C ALA A 35 -1.87 4.49 -8.30
N LEU A 36 -1.93 5.82 -8.28
CA LEU A 36 -0.77 6.71 -8.30
C LEU A 36 0.06 6.60 -7.02
N GLU A 37 -0.58 6.63 -5.86
CA GLU A 37 0.10 6.46 -4.57
C GLU A 37 0.74 5.06 -4.47
N TRP A 38 0.05 4.04 -4.98
CA TRP A 38 0.61 2.69 -5.06
C TRP A 38 1.86 2.63 -5.95
N ASP A 39 1.83 3.21 -7.14
CA ASP A 39 2.98 3.21 -8.05
C ASP A 39 4.19 3.90 -7.42
N ASN A 40 3.99 5.05 -6.76
CA ASN A 40 5.03 5.75 -6.01
C ASN A 40 5.61 4.87 -4.89
N ALA A 41 4.74 4.22 -4.11
CA ALA A 41 5.13 3.34 -3.01
C ALA A 41 5.94 2.12 -3.48
N TRP A 42 5.55 1.53 -4.61
CA TRP A 42 6.27 0.42 -5.22
C TRP A 42 7.70 0.82 -5.61
N HIS A 43 7.86 1.98 -6.26
CA HIS A 43 9.17 2.48 -6.68
C HIS A 43 10.14 2.69 -5.50
N VAL A 44 9.64 3.14 -4.34
CA VAL A 44 10.48 3.35 -3.16
C VAL A 44 10.74 2.07 -2.33
N ALA A 45 9.90 1.04 -2.46
CA ALA A 45 10.00 -0.19 -1.67
C ALA A 45 11.34 -0.92 -1.87
N LYS A 46 11.88 -0.92 -3.10
CA LYS A 46 13.19 -1.52 -3.38
C LYS A 46 14.33 -0.80 -2.64
N GLY A 47 14.34 0.53 -2.65
CA GLY A 47 15.35 1.32 -1.94
C GLY A 47 15.28 1.08 -0.43
N LEU A 48 14.07 1.05 0.14
CA LEU A 48 13.86 0.72 1.55
C LEU A 48 14.39 -0.68 1.91
N ARG A 49 14.25 -1.65 1.01
CA ARG A 49 14.78 -3.00 1.20
C ARG A 49 16.30 -3.05 1.13
N GLU A 50 16.91 -2.36 0.17
CA GLU A 50 18.36 -2.28 -0.01
C GLU A 50 19.04 -1.60 1.20
N GLU A 51 18.42 -0.55 1.72
CA GLU A 51 18.84 0.16 2.93
C GLU A 51 18.51 -0.59 4.24
N ARG A 52 17.87 -1.78 4.16
CA ARG A 52 17.43 -2.59 5.31
C ARG A 52 16.48 -1.86 6.26
N VAL A 53 15.75 -0.87 5.75
CA VAL A 53 14.71 -0.13 6.50
C VAL A 53 13.48 -1.00 6.69
N ILE A 54 13.13 -1.79 5.68
CA ILE A 54 12.09 -2.82 5.75
C ILE A 54 12.70 -4.22 5.63
N PRO A 55 12.14 -5.22 6.33
CA PRO A 55 12.56 -6.61 6.21
C PRO A 55 12.14 -7.23 4.85
N ALA A 56 12.73 -8.37 4.51
CA ALA A 56 12.49 -9.02 3.22
C ALA A 56 11.04 -9.49 3.07
N GLU A 57 10.42 -9.87 4.18
CA GLU A 57 9.04 -10.34 4.27
C GLU A 57 8.06 -9.25 3.82
N ILE A 58 8.25 -8.01 4.32
CA ILE A 58 7.43 -6.86 3.90
C ILE A 58 7.66 -6.56 2.43
N TYR A 59 8.93 -6.50 1.97
CA TYR A 59 9.24 -6.24 0.57
C TYR A 59 8.61 -7.28 -0.37
N ASN A 60 8.66 -8.56 -0.01
CA ASN A 60 8.07 -9.64 -0.80
C ASN A 60 6.54 -9.51 -0.85
N ALA A 61 5.89 -9.15 0.27
CA ALA A 61 4.45 -8.91 0.30
C ALA A 61 4.04 -7.74 -0.59
N VAL A 62 4.78 -6.61 -0.56
CA VAL A 62 4.56 -5.47 -1.46
C VAL A 62 4.77 -5.87 -2.92
N THR A 63 5.82 -6.62 -3.22
CA THR A 63 6.12 -7.12 -4.57
C THR A 63 5.00 -8.01 -5.09
N GLN A 64 4.46 -8.88 -4.24
CA GLN A 64 3.37 -9.76 -4.62
C GLN A 64 2.09 -8.98 -4.94
N LEU A 65 1.75 -7.98 -4.11
CA LEU A 65 0.64 -7.07 -4.40
C LEU A 65 0.83 -6.37 -5.74
N ASN A 66 2.03 -5.85 -6.01
CA ASN A 66 2.32 -5.14 -7.25
C ASN A 66 2.20 -6.05 -8.48
N HIS A 67 2.70 -7.28 -8.39
CA HIS A 67 2.59 -8.26 -9.45
C HIS A 67 1.13 -8.62 -9.76
N GLU A 68 0.32 -8.80 -8.72
CA GLU A 68 -1.11 -9.11 -8.88
C GLU A 68 -1.90 -7.93 -9.45
N LEU A 69 -1.62 -6.69 -9.00
CA LEU A 69 -2.21 -5.47 -9.56
C LEU A 69 -1.81 -5.28 -11.03
N GLY A 70 -0.55 -5.55 -11.37
CA GLY A 70 -0.05 -5.49 -12.76
C GLY A 70 -0.61 -6.58 -13.67
N ALA A 71 -1.17 -7.65 -13.11
CA ALA A 71 -1.86 -8.70 -13.86
C ALA A 71 -3.33 -8.38 -14.16
N ILE A 72 -3.86 -7.28 -13.60
CA ILE A 72 -5.22 -6.84 -13.88
C ILE A 72 -5.28 -6.25 -15.29
N GLU A 73 -6.18 -6.79 -16.11
CA GLU A 73 -6.34 -6.32 -17.49
C GLU A 73 -6.70 -4.83 -17.52
N PRO A 74 -6.09 -4.02 -18.41
CA PRO A 74 -6.41 -2.59 -18.54
C PRO A 74 -7.88 -2.32 -18.88
N SER A 75 -8.57 -3.28 -19.50
CA SER A 75 -10.01 -3.22 -19.81
C SER A 75 -10.92 -3.53 -18.61
N SER A 76 -10.36 -3.95 -17.47
CA SER A 76 -11.13 -4.22 -16.27
C SER A 76 -11.63 -2.93 -15.64
N ASN A 77 -12.85 -2.96 -15.09
CA ASN A 77 -13.39 -1.89 -14.24
C ASN A 77 -12.78 -1.86 -12.83
N PHE A 78 -11.68 -2.58 -12.59
CA PHE A 78 -11.08 -2.72 -11.26
C PHE A 78 -10.74 -1.37 -10.61
N TRP A 79 -10.25 -0.40 -11.37
CA TRP A 79 -9.94 0.95 -10.89
C TRP A 79 -11.17 1.89 -10.95
N SER A 80 -12.33 1.42 -10.49
CA SER A 80 -13.55 2.23 -10.42
C SER A 80 -14.10 2.28 -8.99
N ASP A 81 -14.93 3.29 -8.70
CA ASP A 81 -15.63 3.43 -7.41
C ASP A 81 -16.47 2.21 -7.07
N ASP A 82 -17.19 1.70 -8.06
CA ASP A 82 -18.04 0.52 -7.91
C ASP A 82 -17.20 -0.70 -7.50
N ALA A 83 -16.03 -0.87 -8.13
CA ALA A 83 -15.11 -1.95 -7.80
C ALA A 83 -14.49 -1.74 -6.41
N LEU A 84 -14.06 -0.54 -6.05
CA LEU A 84 -13.56 -0.23 -4.71
C LEU A 84 -14.56 -0.63 -3.62
N GLN A 85 -15.87 -0.42 -3.85
CA GLN A 85 -16.93 -0.74 -2.90
C GLN A 85 -17.27 -2.23 -2.82
N SER A 86 -17.31 -2.92 -3.97
CA SER A 86 -18.02 -4.21 -4.09
C SER A 86 -17.24 -5.36 -4.72
N ASP A 87 -16.03 -5.11 -5.24
CA ASP A 87 -15.21 -6.16 -5.85
C ASP A 87 -14.44 -6.94 -4.78
N ASP A 88 -14.64 -8.26 -4.71
CA ASP A 88 -13.94 -9.15 -3.77
C ASP A 88 -12.41 -9.06 -3.91
N ARG A 89 -11.89 -8.73 -5.10
CA ARG A 89 -10.45 -8.53 -5.30
C ARG A 89 -9.94 -7.36 -4.46
N TRP A 90 -10.71 -6.26 -4.41
CA TRP A 90 -10.37 -5.10 -3.59
C TRP A 90 -10.39 -5.41 -2.10
N GLU A 91 -11.35 -6.22 -1.64
CA GLU A 91 -11.36 -6.69 -0.25
C GLU A 91 -10.09 -7.49 0.09
N ASN A 92 -9.69 -8.40 -0.79
CA ASN A 92 -8.46 -9.17 -0.62
C ASN A 92 -7.20 -8.29 -0.57
N PHE A 93 -7.11 -7.28 -1.46
CA PHE A 93 -6.02 -6.31 -1.43
C PHE A 93 -6.01 -5.49 -0.13
N ARG A 94 -7.19 -5.02 0.32
CA ARG A 94 -7.36 -4.29 1.59
C ARG A 94 -6.84 -5.08 2.78
N ILE A 95 -7.24 -6.35 2.92
CA ILE A 95 -6.82 -7.21 4.04
C ILE A 95 -5.29 -7.38 4.07
N ARG A 96 -4.68 -7.58 2.90
CA ARG A 96 -3.22 -7.75 2.79
C ARG A 96 -2.46 -6.47 3.06
N ALA A 97 -2.97 -5.34 2.58
CA ALA A 97 -2.42 -4.02 2.90
C ALA A 97 -2.50 -3.76 4.43
N GLN A 98 -3.63 -4.07 5.08
CA GLN A 98 -3.77 -3.96 6.54
C GLN A 98 -2.72 -4.79 7.30
N ALA A 99 -2.45 -6.01 6.84
CA ALA A 99 -1.42 -6.86 7.45
C ALA A 99 0.01 -6.27 7.29
N ILE A 100 0.29 -5.60 6.16
CA ILE A 100 1.58 -4.92 5.93
C ILE A 100 1.68 -3.67 6.82
N VAL A 101 0.62 -2.85 6.90
CA VAL A 101 0.57 -1.67 7.78
C VAL A 101 0.85 -2.08 9.23
N ALA A 102 0.18 -3.13 9.72
CA ALA A 102 0.40 -3.61 11.10
C ALA A 102 1.86 -3.99 11.36
N GLN A 103 2.53 -4.64 10.40
CA GLN A 103 3.95 -5.00 10.51
C GLN A 103 4.86 -3.76 10.50
N LEU A 104 4.59 -2.79 9.61
CA LEU A 104 5.34 -1.54 9.52
C LEU A 104 5.22 -0.72 10.81
N THR A 105 4.01 -0.57 11.37
CA THR A 105 3.76 0.17 12.61
C THR A 105 4.41 -0.51 13.83
N ALA A 106 4.36 -1.84 13.90
CA ALA A 106 5.03 -2.59 14.97
C ALA A 106 6.56 -2.38 14.92
N MET A 107 7.14 -2.42 13.73
CA MET A 107 8.58 -2.18 13.52
C MET A 107 8.98 -0.76 13.94
N GLN A 108 8.22 0.26 13.53
CA GLN A 108 8.49 1.65 13.91
C GLN A 108 8.42 1.85 15.44
N THR A 109 7.47 1.19 16.09
CA THR A 109 7.30 1.22 17.55
C THR A 109 8.52 0.62 18.25
N LEU A 110 9.01 -0.54 17.78
CA LEU A 110 10.20 -1.20 18.34
C LEU A 110 11.47 -0.35 18.16
N GLN A 111 11.66 0.24 16.98
CA GLN A 111 12.79 1.13 16.70
C GLN A 111 12.79 2.40 17.58
N MET A 112 11.64 2.86 18.06
CA MET A 112 11.58 3.99 19.01
C MET A 112 12.06 3.62 20.42
N PHE A 113 11.90 2.36 20.83
CA PHE A 113 12.34 1.88 22.15
C PHE A 113 13.83 1.53 22.18
N ASP A 114 14.42 1.07 21.07
CA ASP A 114 15.85 0.73 20.98
C ASP A 114 16.78 1.96 20.92
N ASN A 115 16.23 3.18 20.79
CA ASN A 115 16.97 4.44 20.73
C ASN A 115 16.90 5.27 22.04
N GLN A 116 16.42 4.67 23.15
CA GLN A 116 16.41 5.27 24.49
C GLN A 116 17.53 4.70 25.36
#